data_AF-A0AAW1EB52-F1
#
_entry.id   AF-A0AAW1EB52-F1
#
_cell.length_a   1.000
_cell.length_b   1.000
_cell.length_c   1.000
_cell.angle_alpha   90.00
_cell.angle_beta   90.00
_cell.angle_gamma   90.00
#
_symmetry.space_group_name_H-M   'P 1'
#
loop_
_entity.id
_entity.type
_entity.pdbx_description
1 polymer ?
#
loop_
_entity_poly.entity_id
_entity_poly.type
_entity_poly.pdbx_seq_one_letter_code
_entity_poly.pdbx_strand_id
1 'polypeptide(L)'
;MLFHPDPKKEYKEKARHLIVMSKGNMYVFDIVDRDGNLVKPAEIQSHLKYILCDPTPPAAFPLGVLTSENRDVWAGLRDKLVAAGNAEDLRIVDGALFCLSLDDESMKDHIHISHNMLHGDGCNRWCDKSFTVILTKDGQAAIHYVHSWGDGLAAFFFS
;
A
#
# COMPACT_ATOMS: atom_id res chain seq x y z
N MET A 1 30.78 -11.28 20.80
CA MET A 1 30.58 -9.91 20.30
C MET A 1 29.20 -9.48 20.77
N LEU A 2 29.14 -8.65 21.80
CA LEU A 2 27.90 -8.20 22.42
C LEU A 2 27.23 -7.18 21.49
N PHE A 3 25.98 -7.43 21.11
CA PHE A 3 25.18 -6.47 20.36
C PHE A 3 24.89 -5.27 21.27
N HIS A 4 25.64 -4.19 21.10
CA HIS A 4 25.25 -2.88 21.60
C HIS A 4 24.25 -2.27 20.61
N PRO A 5 23.02 -1.92 21.04
CA PRO A 5 22.12 -1.13 20.21
C PRO A 5 22.73 0.27 20.02
N ASP A 6 22.86 0.68 18.77
CA ASP A 6 23.36 2.00 18.36
C ASP A 6 22.37 3.09 18.85
N PRO A 7 22.81 4.07 19.66
CA PRO A 7 21.94 5.08 20.27
C PRO A 7 21.43 6.16 19.31
N LYS A 8 21.66 6.02 17.99
CA LYS A 8 21.21 6.98 16.95
C LYS A 8 20.13 6.45 16.01
N LYS A 9 19.29 5.50 16.43
CA LYS A 9 17.97 5.38 15.81
C LYS A 9 17.10 6.51 16.35
N GLU A 10 17.12 7.64 15.64
CA GLU A 10 16.06 8.64 15.71
C GLU A 10 14.73 7.90 15.85
N TYR A 11 13.94 8.25 16.86
CA TYR A 11 12.55 7.85 16.92
C TYR A 11 11.92 8.34 15.61
N LYS A 12 11.80 7.46 14.60
CA LYS A 12 10.99 7.74 13.41
C LYS A 12 9.68 8.29 13.95
N GLU A 13 9.30 9.49 13.53
CA GLU A 13 7.94 9.97 13.74
C GLU A 13 7.00 8.80 13.41
N LYS A 14 6.13 8.45 14.36
CA LYS A 14 5.23 7.31 14.18
C LYS A 14 4.46 7.57 12.89
N ALA A 15 4.51 6.62 11.95
CA ALA A 15 3.71 6.66 10.74
C ALA A 15 2.23 6.89 11.10
N ARG A 16 1.59 7.84 10.43
CA ARG A 16 0.19 8.21 10.69
C ARG A 16 -0.72 8.03 9.49
N HIS A 17 -0.13 7.95 8.30
CA HIS A 17 -0.83 7.90 7.04
C HIS A 17 -0.96 6.48 6.50
N LEU A 18 -1.95 6.31 5.62
CA LEU A 18 -2.07 5.16 4.74
C LEU A 18 -1.89 5.61 3.29
N ILE A 19 -1.47 4.69 2.43
CA ILE A 19 -1.56 4.88 0.98
C ILE A 19 -2.80 4.19 0.43
N VAL A 20 -3.50 4.84 -0.49
CA VAL A 20 -4.57 4.25 -1.28
C VAL A 20 -4.14 4.15 -2.72
N MET A 21 -4.32 2.99 -3.33
CA MET A 21 -4.18 2.79 -4.77
C MET A 21 -5.56 2.65 -5.40
N SER A 22 -5.84 3.46 -6.42
CA SER A 22 -7.03 3.32 -7.26
C SER A 22 -6.70 3.62 -8.72
N LYS A 23 -7.02 2.67 -9.61
CA LYS A 23 -6.71 2.74 -11.05
C LYS A 23 -5.21 3.00 -11.33
N GLY A 24 -4.33 2.48 -10.47
CA GLY A 24 -2.88 2.69 -10.55
C GLY A 24 -2.39 4.06 -10.09
N ASN A 25 -3.29 4.96 -9.67
CA ASN A 25 -2.96 6.23 -9.04
C ASN A 25 -2.78 6.03 -7.52
N MET A 26 -1.90 6.83 -6.90
CA MET A 26 -1.61 6.76 -5.46
C MET A 26 -2.10 8.01 -4.74
N TYR A 27 -2.75 7.80 -3.60
CA TYR A 27 -3.26 8.85 -2.72
C TYR A 27 -2.75 8.60 -1.31
N VAL A 28 -2.64 9.65 -0.51
CA VAL A 28 -2.19 9.56 0.87
C VAL A 28 -3.05 10.46 1.75
N PHE A 29 -3.41 9.96 2.93
CA PHE A 29 -4.01 10.77 4.00
C PHE A 29 -3.72 10.17 5.37
N ASP A 30 -3.74 11.02 6.39
CA ASP A 30 -3.53 10.63 7.80
C ASP A 30 -4.77 9.90 8.36
N ILE A 31 -4.56 8.78 9.04
CA ILE A 31 -5.58 8.08 9.84
C ILE A 31 -5.32 8.16 11.35
N VAL A 32 -4.16 8.67 11.73
CA VAL A 32 -3.81 9.01 13.11
C VAL A 32 -3.55 10.51 13.17
N ASP A 33 -4.15 11.21 14.12
CA ASP A 33 -3.92 12.64 14.31
C ASP A 33 -2.57 12.92 15.01
N ARG A 34 -2.26 14.20 15.24
CA ARG A 34 -1.02 14.63 15.89
C ARG A 34 -0.91 14.21 17.35
N ASP A 35 -2.06 13.99 17.99
CA ASP A 35 -2.15 13.57 19.39
C ASP A 35 -2.09 12.04 19.53
N GLY A 36 -2.08 11.30 18.41
CA GLY A 36 -1.99 9.84 18.37
C GLY A 36 -3.35 9.15 18.37
N ASN A 37 -4.46 9.88 18.23
CA ASN A 37 -5.80 9.30 18.15
C ASN A 37 -6.17 8.93 16.73
N LEU A 38 -7.06 7.95 16.58
CA LEU A 38 -7.64 7.63 15.27
C LEU A 38 -8.52 8.77 14.78
N VAL A 39 -8.35 9.13 13.52
CA VAL A 39 -9.24 10.03 12.80
C VAL A 39 -10.65 9.44 12.77
N LYS A 40 -11.67 10.31 12.80
CA LYS A 40 -13.07 9.88 12.87
C LYS A 40 -13.44 9.03 11.64
N PRO A 41 -14.22 7.94 11.78
CA PRO A 41 -14.62 7.11 10.65
C PRO A 41 -15.30 7.89 9.51
N ALA A 42 -16.09 8.91 9.83
CA ALA A 42 -16.76 9.77 8.84
C ALA A 42 -15.79 10.58 7.99
N GLU A 43 -14.63 10.95 8.53
CA GLU A 43 -13.58 11.67 7.82
C GLU A 43 -12.82 10.72 6.89
N ILE A 44 -12.44 9.53 7.38
CA ILE A 44 -11.85 8.46 6.55
C ILE A 44 -12.81 8.11 5.40
N GLN A 45 -14.11 7.94 5.68
CA GLN A 45 -15.12 7.68 4.64
C GLN A 45 -15.19 8.81 3.62
N SER A 46 -15.05 10.07 4.04
CA SER A 46 -15.03 11.22 3.15
C SER A 46 -13.81 11.23 2.24
N HIS A 47 -12.61 10.89 2.75
CA HIS A 47 -11.40 10.72 1.95
C HIS A 47 -11.53 9.58 0.94
N LEU A 48 -12.04 8.41 1.36
CA LEU A 48 -12.25 7.28 0.44
C LEU A 48 -13.29 7.62 -0.63
N LYS A 49 -14.37 8.32 -0.26
CA LYS A 49 -15.36 8.80 -1.24
C LYS A 49 -14.75 9.78 -2.24
N TYR A 50 -13.89 10.68 -1.78
CA TYR A 50 -13.18 11.61 -2.66
C TYR A 50 -12.35 10.82 -3.70
N ILE A 51 -11.56 9.84 -3.25
CA ILE A 51 -10.72 9.01 -4.13
C ILE A 51 -11.58 8.21 -5.13
N LEU A 52 -12.70 7.62 -4.68
CA LEU A 52 -13.62 6.88 -5.56
C LEU A 52 -14.31 7.78 -6.60
N CYS A 53 -14.50 9.06 -6.29
CA CYS A 53 -15.10 10.04 -7.19
C CYS A 53 -14.08 10.81 -8.03
N ASP A 54 -12.77 10.54 -7.87
CA ASP A 54 -11.72 11.20 -8.64
C ASP A 54 -11.84 10.84 -10.14
N PRO A 55 -12.01 11.83 -11.04
CA PRO A 55 -12.15 11.60 -12.47
C PRO A 55 -10.81 11.29 -13.18
N THR A 56 -9.69 11.30 -12.46
CA THR A 56 -8.36 11.03 -13.02
C THR A 56 -8.36 9.67 -13.73
N PRO A 57 -7.90 9.61 -15.00
CA PRO A 57 -7.85 8.35 -15.73
C PRO A 57 -6.87 7.37 -15.07
N PRO A 58 -6.94 6.07 -15.43
CA PRO A 58 -5.92 5.11 -15.00
C PRO A 58 -4.51 5.59 -15.35
N ALA A 59 -3.56 5.36 -14.44
CA ALA A 59 -2.18 5.79 -14.63
C ALA A 59 -1.60 5.19 -15.93
N ALA A 60 -1.05 6.04 -16.80
CA ALA A 60 -0.46 5.58 -18.06
C ALA A 60 0.76 4.67 -17.84
N PHE A 61 1.49 4.89 -16.74
CA PHE A 61 2.65 4.10 -16.31
C PHE A 61 2.50 3.78 -14.82
N PRO A 62 1.72 2.74 -14.46
CA PRO A 62 1.43 2.43 -13.07
C PRO A 62 2.67 1.92 -12.34
N LEU A 63 3.09 2.64 -11.29
CA LEU A 63 4.31 2.30 -10.53
C LEU A 63 4.20 1.01 -9.73
N GLY A 64 2.98 0.55 -9.42
CA GLY A 64 2.74 -0.71 -8.71
C GLY A 64 3.39 -1.91 -9.39
N VAL A 65 3.37 -1.95 -10.73
CA VAL A 65 3.93 -3.05 -11.53
C VAL A 65 5.43 -3.23 -11.26
N LEU A 66 6.16 -2.13 -11.04
CA LEU A 66 7.60 -2.17 -10.79
C LEU A 66 7.95 -2.96 -9.51
N THR A 67 7.04 -2.99 -8.54
CA THR A 67 7.25 -3.74 -7.28
C THR A 67 7.10 -5.25 -7.45
N SER A 68 6.56 -5.71 -8.59
CA SER A 68 6.43 -7.12 -8.93
C SER A 68 7.60 -7.68 -9.73
N GLU A 69 8.52 -6.82 -10.17
CA GLU A 69 9.71 -7.21 -10.91
C GLU A 69 10.70 -8.02 -10.09
N ASN A 70 11.66 -8.64 -10.79
CA ASN A 70 12.82 -9.24 -10.15
C ASN A 70 13.50 -8.23 -9.19
N ARG A 71 13.91 -8.68 -7.99
CA ARG A 71 14.42 -7.81 -6.92
C ARG A 71 15.63 -6.96 -7.34
N ASP A 72 16.54 -7.49 -8.16
CA ASP A 72 17.71 -6.75 -8.63
C ASP A 72 17.31 -5.68 -9.67
N VAL A 73 16.37 -6.03 -10.55
CA VAL A 73 15.81 -5.10 -11.54
C VAL A 73 15.07 -3.97 -10.83
N TRP A 74 14.20 -4.31 -9.89
CA TRP A 74 13.46 -3.34 -9.11
C TRP A 74 14.38 -2.43 -8.31
N ALA A 75 15.42 -2.96 -7.64
CA ALA A 75 16.39 -2.13 -6.93
C ALA A 75 17.01 -1.06 -7.84
N GLY A 76 17.46 -1.45 -9.04
CA GLY A 76 18.01 -0.50 -10.01
C GLY A 76 17.00 0.50 -10.56
N LEU A 77 15.73 0.12 -10.73
CA LEU A 77 14.65 1.03 -11.13
C LEU A 77 14.28 2.00 -10.01
N ARG A 78 14.26 1.53 -8.76
CA ARG A 78 13.98 2.35 -7.59
C ARG A 78 15.06 3.42 -7.39
N ASP A 79 16.34 3.09 -7.61
CA ASP A 79 17.42 4.07 -7.59
C ASP A 79 17.26 5.14 -8.67
N LYS A 80 16.78 4.75 -9.86
CA LYS A 80 16.46 5.72 -10.93
C LYS A 80 15.30 6.63 -10.55
N LEU A 81 14.25 6.11 -9.89
CA LEU A 81 13.14 6.92 -9.39
C LEU A 81 13.63 7.96 -8.36
N VAL A 82 14.52 7.55 -7.45
CA VAL A 82 15.16 8.45 -6.47
C VAL A 82 16.00 9.51 -7.18
N ALA A 83 16.85 9.11 -8.13
CA ALA A 83 17.68 10.03 -8.91
C ALA A 83 16.87 11.01 -9.77
N ALA A 84 15.66 10.62 -10.18
CA ALA A 84 14.71 11.48 -10.89
C ALA A 84 13.95 12.45 -9.97
N GLY A 85 14.24 12.48 -8.66
CA GLY A 85 13.66 13.43 -7.70
C GLY A 85 12.50 12.91 -6.87
N ASN A 86 12.11 11.64 -7.01
CA ASN A 86 10.95 11.06 -6.31
C ASN A 86 11.31 10.49 -4.92
N ALA A 87 12.43 10.93 -4.34
CA ALA A 87 12.95 10.39 -3.09
C ALA A 87 11.97 10.57 -1.92
N GLU A 88 11.32 11.72 -1.85
CA GLU A 88 10.37 12.04 -0.78
C GLU A 88 9.04 11.29 -0.96
N ASP A 89 8.54 11.19 -2.19
CA ASP A 89 7.31 10.42 -2.48
C ASP A 89 7.48 8.94 -2.14
N LEU A 90 8.63 8.35 -2.50
CA LEU A 90 8.96 6.98 -2.11
C LEU A 90 9.07 6.82 -0.58
N ARG A 91 9.56 7.86 0.12
CA ARG A 91 9.60 7.88 1.59
C ARG A 91 8.21 7.89 2.20
N ILE A 92 7.28 8.65 1.61
CA ILE A 92 5.87 8.67 2.02
C ILE A 92 5.26 7.28 1.83
N VAL A 93 5.48 6.66 0.67
CA VAL A 93 4.97 5.30 0.36
C VAL A 93 5.51 4.26 1.34
N ASP A 94 6.83 4.23 1.55
CA ASP A 94 7.47 3.29 2.47
C ASP A 94 7.03 3.51 3.92
N GLY A 95 6.90 4.79 4.31
CA GLY A 95 6.56 5.25 5.64
C GLY A 95 5.09 5.06 6.02
N ALA A 96 4.20 4.72 5.09
CA ALA A 96 2.79 4.49 5.39
C ALA A 96 2.57 3.31 6.35
N LEU A 97 1.43 3.26 7.04
CA LEU A 97 1.09 2.15 7.93
C LEU A 97 0.83 0.86 7.13
N PHE A 98 -0.02 0.96 6.09
CA PHE A 98 -0.36 -0.12 5.16
C PHE A 98 -0.86 0.47 3.83
N CYS A 99 -1.09 -0.39 2.85
CA CYS A 99 -1.67 -0.03 1.56
C CYS A 99 -3.14 -0.47 1.49
N LEU A 100 -4.00 0.38 0.95
CA LEU A 100 -5.39 0.05 0.61
C LEU A 100 -5.55 0.09 -0.91
N SER A 101 -6.00 -0.98 -1.53
CA SER A 101 -6.29 -1.05 -2.96
C SER A 101 -7.80 -1.04 -3.19
N LEU A 102 -8.27 -0.02 -3.92
CA LEU A 102 -9.66 0.11 -4.33
C LEU A 102 -9.78 -0.34 -5.80
N ASP A 103 -10.27 -1.56 -6.00
CA ASP A 103 -10.42 -2.16 -7.32
C ASP A 103 -11.81 -1.83 -7.91
N ASP A 104 -11.81 -1.28 -9.13
CA ASP A 104 -13.03 -0.97 -9.89
C ASP A 104 -13.51 -2.17 -10.72
N GLU A 105 -13.28 -3.38 -10.21
CA GLU A 105 -13.70 -4.64 -10.84
C GLU A 105 -14.76 -5.33 -9.99
N SER A 106 -15.77 -5.89 -10.64
CA SER A 106 -16.77 -6.76 -10.02
C SER A 106 -16.38 -8.21 -10.26
N MET A 107 -16.25 -8.97 -9.18
CA MET A 107 -15.82 -10.36 -9.24
C MET A 107 -16.90 -11.25 -9.87
N LYS A 108 -16.47 -12.27 -10.61
CA LYS A 108 -17.37 -13.11 -11.45
C LYS A 108 -17.63 -14.48 -10.82
N ASP A 109 -16.55 -15.13 -10.39
CA ASP A 109 -16.55 -16.47 -9.82
C ASP A 109 -15.36 -16.61 -8.85
N HIS A 110 -15.28 -17.74 -8.16
CA HIS A 110 -14.22 -18.01 -7.18
C HIS A 110 -12.81 -18.03 -7.76
N ILE A 111 -12.67 -18.37 -9.05
CA ILE A 111 -11.37 -18.37 -9.73
C ILE A 111 -10.94 -16.92 -9.94
N HIS A 112 -11.85 -16.08 -10.46
CA HIS A 112 -11.61 -14.66 -10.65
C HIS A 112 -11.26 -13.96 -9.32
N ILE A 113 -12.00 -14.25 -8.25
CA ILE A 113 -11.69 -13.73 -6.91
C ILE A 113 -10.27 -14.12 -6.51
N SER A 114 -9.93 -15.40 -6.63
CA SER A 114 -8.61 -15.91 -6.24
C SER A 114 -7.48 -15.22 -7.00
N HIS A 115 -7.63 -15.02 -8.31
CA HIS A 115 -6.65 -14.29 -9.13
C HIS A 115 -6.54 -12.81 -8.74
N ASN A 116 -7.67 -12.13 -8.55
CA ASN A 116 -7.66 -10.71 -8.20
C ASN A 116 -7.01 -10.46 -6.82
N MET A 117 -7.33 -11.30 -5.84
CA MET A 117 -6.78 -11.17 -4.49
C MET A 117 -5.31 -11.58 -4.40
N LEU A 118 -4.85 -12.50 -5.26
CA LEU A 118 -3.46 -12.97 -5.28
C LEU A 118 -2.52 -12.00 -5.99
N HIS A 119 -2.89 -11.52 -7.18
CA HIS A 119 -2.00 -10.67 -7.99
C HIS A 119 -2.70 -9.47 -8.65
N GLY A 120 -4.02 -9.52 -8.84
CA GLY A 120 -4.75 -8.45 -9.55
C GLY A 120 -4.21 -8.23 -10.96
N ASP A 121 -4.29 -6.99 -11.44
CA ASP A 121 -3.69 -6.56 -12.71
C ASP A 121 -2.24 -6.06 -12.57
N GLY A 122 -1.66 -6.16 -11.37
CA GLY A 122 -0.34 -5.64 -11.01
C GLY A 122 -0.25 -4.11 -10.92
N CYS A 123 -1.24 -3.36 -11.41
CA CYS A 123 -1.23 -1.90 -11.47
C CYS A 123 -1.64 -1.29 -10.13
N ASN A 124 -2.57 -1.94 -9.43
CA ASN A 124 -3.21 -1.43 -8.22
C ASN A 124 -2.70 -2.09 -6.93
N ARG A 125 -1.42 -2.51 -6.90
CA ARG A 125 -0.77 -3.18 -5.76
C ARG A 125 0.60 -2.57 -5.50
N TRP A 126 1.01 -2.49 -4.23
CA TRP A 126 2.38 -2.16 -3.83
C TRP A 126 2.99 -3.34 -3.07
N CYS A 127 3.68 -4.22 -3.81
CA CYS A 127 4.15 -5.52 -3.32
C CYS A 127 5.32 -5.45 -2.34
N ASP A 128 5.86 -4.26 -2.07
CA ASP A 128 6.87 -4.05 -1.02
C ASP A 128 6.27 -3.70 0.34
N LYS A 129 4.96 -3.41 0.40
CA LYS A 129 4.28 -3.12 1.66
C LYS A 129 4.07 -4.42 2.44
N SER A 130 4.25 -4.38 3.77
CA SER A 130 4.04 -5.54 4.65
C SER A 130 2.70 -6.23 4.38
N PHE A 131 1.62 -5.46 4.28
CA PHE A 131 0.33 -5.95 3.79
C PHE A 131 -0.44 -4.88 3.02
N THR A 132 -1.32 -5.34 2.15
CA THR A 132 -2.28 -4.54 1.39
C THR A 132 -3.68 -5.08 1.65
N VAL A 133 -4.60 -4.20 2.05
CA VAL A 133 -6.03 -4.51 2.09
C VAL A 133 -6.62 -4.24 0.72
N ILE A 134 -7.33 -5.19 0.14
CA ILE A 134 -7.97 -5.07 -1.17
C ILE A 134 -9.47 -4.96 -0.95
N LEU A 135 -10.12 -3.98 -1.58
CA LEU A 135 -11.57 -3.82 -1.62
C LEU A 135 -12.03 -3.72 -3.08
N THR A 136 -12.92 -4.61 -3.49
CA THR A 136 -13.49 -4.62 -4.84
C THR A 136 -14.78 -3.81 -4.90
N LYS A 137 -15.21 -3.47 -6.11
CA LYS A 137 -16.45 -2.72 -6.37
C LYS A 137 -17.71 -3.41 -5.84
N ASP A 138 -17.73 -4.73 -5.88
CA ASP A 138 -18.82 -5.57 -5.34
C ASP A 138 -18.72 -5.82 -3.83
N GLY A 139 -17.76 -5.18 -3.14
CA GLY A 139 -17.64 -5.20 -1.70
C GLY A 139 -16.88 -6.40 -1.13
N GLN A 140 -16.17 -7.16 -1.98
CA GLN A 140 -15.29 -8.22 -1.49
C GLN A 140 -14.01 -7.63 -0.94
N ALA A 141 -13.51 -8.26 0.13
CA ALA A 141 -12.31 -7.83 0.82
C ALA A 141 -11.31 -8.97 0.97
N ALA A 142 -10.03 -8.66 0.84
CA ALA A 142 -8.94 -9.59 1.14
C ALA A 142 -7.72 -8.86 1.70
N ILE A 143 -6.81 -9.62 2.30
CA ILE A 143 -5.49 -9.13 2.72
C ILE A 143 -4.44 -9.86 1.89
N HIS A 144 -3.65 -9.09 1.15
CA HIS A 144 -2.45 -9.57 0.48
C HIS A 144 -1.24 -9.22 1.36
N TYR A 145 -0.43 -10.21 1.71
CA TYR A 145 0.71 -10.06 2.63
C TYR A 145 2.01 -10.50 1.98
N VAL A 146 3.11 -9.80 2.28
CA VAL A 146 4.43 -10.12 1.78
C VAL A 146 5.14 -11.07 2.73
N HIS A 147 5.41 -12.29 2.25
CA HIS A 147 5.91 -13.42 3.05
C HIS A 147 7.32 -13.22 3.67
N SER A 148 8.06 -12.17 3.30
CA SER A 148 9.43 -11.93 3.81
C SER A 148 9.49 -11.30 5.21
N TRP A 149 8.38 -10.81 5.76
CA TRP A 149 8.37 -10.07 7.05
C TRP A 149 7.99 -10.92 8.27
N GLY A 150 7.69 -12.22 8.09
CA GLY A 150 7.33 -13.14 9.16
C GLY A 150 6.39 -14.25 8.68
N ASP A 151 6.43 -15.40 9.36
CA ASP A 151 5.51 -16.51 9.11
C ASP A 151 4.05 -16.04 9.21
N GLY A 152 3.20 -16.42 8.24
CA GLY A 152 1.85 -15.88 8.02
C GLY A 152 0.84 -15.95 9.18
N LEU A 153 1.24 -16.40 10.36
CA LEU A 153 0.46 -16.36 11.61
C LEU A 153 0.11 -14.93 12.03
N ALA A 154 0.95 -13.93 11.76
CA ALA A 154 0.66 -12.54 12.10
C ALA A 154 -0.51 -11.94 11.30
N ALA A 155 -0.76 -12.43 10.08
CA ALA A 155 -1.88 -11.98 9.24
C ALA A 155 -3.24 -12.54 9.71
N PHE A 156 -3.24 -13.75 10.29
CA PHE A 156 -4.46 -14.41 10.78
C PHE A 156 -5.08 -13.75 12.04
N PHE A 157 -4.30 -13.01 12.84
CA PHE A 157 -4.83 -12.34 14.04
C PHE A 157 -5.47 -10.97 13.76
N PHE A 158 -5.44 -10.49 12.52
CA PHE A 158 -6.03 -9.20 12.12
C PHE A 158 -7.48 -9.30 11.61
N SER A 159 -8.05 -10.52 11.53
CA SER A 159 -9.44 -10.79 11.12
C SER A 159 -10.42 -10.85 12.28
#